data_AF-A0A1I8CIK9-F1
#
_entry.id   AF-A0A1I8CIK9-F1
#
_cell.length_a   1.000
_cell.length_b   1.000
_cell.length_c   1.000
_cell.angle_alpha   90.00
_cell.angle_beta   90.00
_cell.angle_gamma   90.00
#
_symmetry.space_group_name_H-M   'P 1'
#
loop_
_entity.id
_entity.type
_entity.pdbx_description
1 polymer ?
#
loop_
_entity_poly.entity_id
_entity_poly.type
_entity_poly.pdbx_seq_one_letter_code
_entity_poly.pdbx_strand_id
1 'polypeptide(L)'
;LSNKLLYVGAFALIVTESCEPLTAFCLAQILGSVLYVLSYVQFWIKNSHSFEEGKLKVQDILPNTQLSLGSKDDLLNICSMFGNSLVKQSITDSTGYIMTFTNSLSLTDQAIYNIIESLGSLVVRIILTPVEESAFVFFSTKVIRGGKYQDYNPYAINEITTTFKTLTKATITIGFVIAVFAPAYSTIVVHLYGGNLLSQNNGPLLLTCYAVYLSVTALNGITECLSMASMNKNQIFKHSQYLIGVAIVQVIMSIILSHQFGSTGFIFSNIINMGLRVVYSLKHIKDLFRESIPSILYFVPSLTSGTALIVSFLITEGYFLVSQNNSTYVQ
;
A
#
# COMPACT_ATOMS: atom_id res chain seq x y z
N LEU A 1 -14.31 -5.48 8.83
CA LEU A 1 -15.61 -6.12 8.46
C LEU A 1 -16.25 -5.47 7.22
N SER A 2 -16.30 -4.12 7.15
CA SER A 2 -16.93 -3.35 6.05
C SER A 2 -16.56 -3.80 4.63
N ASN A 3 -15.26 -3.82 4.30
CA ASN A 3 -14.81 -4.16 2.95
C ASN A 3 -15.18 -5.60 2.57
N LYS A 4 -15.10 -6.57 3.50
CA LYS A 4 -15.46 -7.96 3.23
C LYS A 4 -16.96 -8.13 2.93
N LEU A 5 -17.83 -7.38 3.60
CA LEU A 5 -19.28 -7.43 3.35
C LEU A 5 -19.66 -6.77 2.01
N LEU A 6 -18.98 -5.68 1.66
CA LEU A 6 -19.14 -4.97 0.39
C LEU A 6 -18.82 -5.88 -0.81
N TYR A 7 -17.70 -6.61 -0.76
CA TYR A 7 -17.31 -7.54 -1.82
C TYR A 7 -18.26 -8.73 -1.93
N VAL A 8 -18.76 -9.25 -0.81
CA VAL A 8 -19.73 -10.37 -0.81
C VAL A 8 -21.09 -9.94 -1.37
N GLY A 9 -21.56 -8.73 -1.03
CA GLY A 9 -22.82 -8.18 -1.57
C GLY A 9 -22.74 -7.86 -3.08
N ALA A 10 -21.63 -7.27 -3.52
CA ALA A 10 -21.37 -7.03 -4.95
C ALA A 10 -21.26 -8.34 -5.73
N PHE A 11 -20.54 -9.32 -5.19
CA PHE A 11 -20.38 -10.64 -5.80
C PHE A 11 -21.71 -11.38 -5.91
N ALA A 12 -22.56 -11.35 -4.87
CA ALA A 12 -23.88 -11.96 -4.91
C ALA A 12 -24.80 -11.32 -5.96
N LEU A 13 -24.82 -9.99 -6.08
CA LEU A 13 -25.64 -9.26 -7.07
C LEU A 13 -25.17 -9.48 -8.52
N ILE A 14 -23.87 -9.66 -8.74
CA ILE A 14 -23.29 -9.96 -10.05
C ILE A 14 -23.57 -11.42 -10.44
N VAL A 15 -23.45 -12.35 -9.49
CA VAL A 15 -23.68 -13.79 -9.72
C VAL A 15 -25.16 -14.11 -9.98
N THR A 16 -26.10 -13.30 -9.49
CA THR A 16 -27.54 -13.49 -9.75
C THR A 16 -28.02 -12.87 -11.07
N GLU A 17 -27.12 -12.36 -11.93
CA GLU A 17 -27.39 -11.73 -13.25
C GLU A 17 -28.50 -10.66 -13.24
N SER A 18 -28.81 -10.08 -12.07
CA SER A 18 -30.05 -9.32 -11.90
C SER A 18 -29.93 -7.85 -12.36
N CYS A 19 -28.71 -7.37 -12.60
CA CYS A 19 -28.40 -5.96 -12.89
C CYS A 19 -27.12 -5.82 -13.74
N GLU A 20 -27.00 -4.72 -14.48
CA GLU A 20 -25.73 -4.34 -15.14
C GLU A 20 -24.60 -4.22 -14.11
N PRO A 21 -23.36 -4.64 -14.42
CA PRO A 21 -22.25 -4.67 -13.46
C PRO A 21 -21.98 -3.32 -12.77
N LEU A 22 -22.17 -2.21 -13.48
CA LEU A 22 -22.00 -0.86 -12.95
C LEU A 22 -23.07 -0.51 -11.89
N THR A 23 -24.34 -0.85 -12.16
CA THR A 23 -25.44 -0.58 -11.22
C THR A 23 -25.36 -1.50 -10.01
N ALA A 24 -24.96 -2.77 -10.22
CA ALA A 24 -24.69 -3.73 -9.14
C ALA A 24 -23.58 -3.23 -8.21
N PHE A 25 -22.49 -2.67 -8.77
CA PHE A 25 -21.41 -2.08 -7.99
C PHE A 25 -21.87 -0.87 -7.16
N CYS A 26 -22.61 0.06 -7.78
CA CYS A 26 -23.16 1.23 -7.08
C CYS A 26 -24.12 0.83 -5.95
N LEU A 27 -25.02 -0.11 -6.21
CA LEU A 27 -25.95 -0.64 -5.20
C LEU A 27 -25.21 -1.32 -4.05
N ALA A 28 -24.19 -2.13 -4.35
CA ALA A 28 -23.37 -2.77 -3.34
C ALA A 28 -22.62 -1.74 -2.47
N GLN A 29 -22.14 -0.64 -3.05
CA GLN A 29 -21.52 0.45 -2.28
C GLN A 29 -22.50 1.13 -1.32
N ILE A 30 -23.70 1.45 -1.79
CA ILE A 30 -24.75 2.05 -0.95
C ILE A 30 -25.13 1.09 0.17
N LEU A 31 -25.39 -0.17 -0.17
CA LEU A 31 -25.86 -1.18 0.77
C LEU A 31 -24.78 -1.50 1.82
N GLY A 32 -23.52 -1.62 1.43
CA GLY A 32 -22.40 -1.79 2.36
C GLY A 32 -22.22 -0.59 3.29
N SER A 33 -22.36 0.64 2.78
CA SER A 33 -22.30 1.86 3.60
C SER A 33 -23.44 1.91 4.62
N VAL A 34 -24.67 1.61 4.20
CA VAL A 34 -25.85 1.56 5.07
C VAL A 34 -25.68 0.47 6.15
N LEU A 35 -25.27 -0.74 5.77
CA LEU A 35 -25.03 -1.83 6.71
C LEU A 35 -23.92 -1.49 7.71
N TYR A 36 -22.87 -0.79 7.28
CA TYR A 36 -21.81 -0.36 8.18
C TYR A 36 -22.32 0.64 9.22
N VAL A 37 -23.08 1.65 8.79
CA VAL A 37 -23.72 2.62 9.69
C VAL A 37 -24.66 1.91 10.66
N LEU A 38 -25.52 1.01 10.16
CA LEU A 38 -26.44 0.24 11.00
C LEU A 38 -25.70 -0.64 12.01
N SER A 39 -24.60 -1.29 11.61
CA SER A 39 -23.77 -2.09 12.51
C SER A 39 -23.14 -1.25 13.61
N TYR A 40 -22.71 -0.03 13.28
CA TYR A 40 -22.14 0.91 14.25
C TYR A 40 -23.20 1.41 15.22
N VAL A 41 -24.39 1.76 14.72
CA VAL A 41 -25.54 2.16 15.54
C VAL A 41 -25.99 1.01 16.45
N GLN A 42 -26.05 -0.22 15.95
CA GLN A 42 -26.38 -1.40 16.76
C GLN A 42 -25.34 -1.69 17.83
N PHE A 43 -24.05 -1.64 17.49
CA PHE A 43 -22.95 -1.77 18.45
C PHE A 43 -23.06 -0.69 19.54
N TRP A 44 -23.35 0.54 19.14
CA TRP A 44 -23.52 1.67 20.04
C TRP A 44 -24.74 1.49 20.97
N ILE A 45 -25.92 1.13 20.45
CA ILE A 45 -27.11 0.89 21.28
C ILE A 45 -26.83 -0.24 22.28
N LYS A 46 -26.20 -1.34 21.83
CA LYS A 46 -25.91 -2.50 22.67
C LYS A 46 -24.89 -2.21 23.77
N ASN A 47 -23.90 -1.36 23.48
CA ASN A 47 -22.83 -1.02 24.41
C ASN A 47 -23.05 0.32 25.12
N SER A 48 -24.18 1.00 24.87
CA SER A 48 -24.54 2.29 25.46
C SER A 48 -24.54 2.28 27.00
N HIS A 49 -24.74 1.10 27.60
CA HIS A 49 -24.68 0.90 29.04
C HIS A 49 -23.26 0.79 29.63
N SER A 50 -22.25 0.50 28.81
CA SER A 50 -20.84 0.36 29.24
C SER A 50 -20.03 1.66 29.13
N PHE A 51 -20.56 2.70 28.49
CA PHE A 51 -19.93 4.01 28.47
C PHE A 51 -20.39 4.78 29.72
N GLU A 52 -19.58 4.72 30.79
CA GLU A 52 -19.89 5.34 32.10
C GLU A 52 -19.98 6.88 32.07
N GLU A 53 -19.55 7.53 30.97
CA GLU A 53 -19.66 8.98 30.80
C GLU A 53 -20.75 9.38 29.81
N GLY A 54 -21.95 9.62 30.34
CA GLY A 54 -23.02 10.35 29.66
C GLY A 54 -23.80 9.54 28.62
N LYS A 55 -25.13 9.55 28.74
CA LYS A 55 -26.02 9.09 27.68
C LYS A 55 -25.89 10.03 26.48
N LEU A 56 -24.94 9.77 25.58
CA LEU A 56 -24.84 10.44 24.30
C LEU A 56 -26.17 10.28 23.56
N LYS A 57 -26.79 11.37 23.13
CA LYS A 57 -28.03 11.34 22.34
C LYS A 57 -27.67 11.13 20.88
N VAL A 58 -28.59 10.59 20.08
CA VAL A 58 -28.41 10.47 18.61
C VAL A 58 -28.11 11.83 17.95
N GLN A 59 -28.54 12.92 18.58
CA GLN A 59 -28.25 14.30 18.17
C GLN A 59 -26.77 14.69 18.35
N ASP A 60 -26.02 14.01 19.24
CA ASP A 60 -24.59 14.24 19.46
C ASP A 60 -23.72 13.58 18.38
N ILE A 61 -24.31 12.72 17.53
CA ILE A 61 -23.67 12.10 16.35
C ILE A 61 -23.71 13.07 15.16
N LEU A 62 -24.70 13.96 15.11
CA LEU A 62 -24.77 15.00 14.09
C LEU A 62 -23.70 16.06 14.36
N PRO A 63 -23.09 16.66 13.32
CA PRO A 63 -22.11 17.72 13.50
C PRO A 63 -22.78 18.88 14.22
N ASN A 64 -22.58 18.96 15.53
CA ASN A 64 -23.11 20.03 16.33
C ASN A 64 -22.32 21.30 15.98
N THR A 65 -22.96 22.29 15.38
CA THR A 65 -22.30 23.56 14.99
C THR A 65 -21.84 24.37 16.20
N GLN A 66 -22.28 23.99 17.41
CA GLN A 66 -21.84 24.52 18.69
C GLN A 66 -20.76 23.66 19.37
N LEU A 67 -20.34 22.54 18.76
CA LEU A 67 -19.12 21.88 19.20
C LEU A 67 -18.02 22.93 19.02
N SER A 68 -17.48 23.45 20.12
CA SER A 68 -16.16 24.04 20.09
C SER A 68 -15.31 23.05 19.32
N LEU A 69 -14.97 23.35 18.06
CA LEU A 69 -13.81 22.71 17.45
C LEU A 69 -12.77 22.78 18.56
N GLY A 70 -12.20 21.63 18.92
CA GLY A 70 -11.36 21.48 20.11
C GLY A 70 -10.27 22.55 20.16
N SER A 71 -9.44 22.53 21.20
CA SER A 71 -8.30 23.46 21.31
C SER A 71 -7.67 23.71 19.94
N LYS A 72 -7.25 24.95 19.63
CA LYS A 72 -6.63 25.30 18.33
C LYS A 72 -5.58 24.26 17.88
N ASP A 73 -4.93 23.63 18.86
CA ASP A 73 -4.00 22.52 18.70
C ASP A 73 -4.58 21.23 18.10
N ASP A 74 -5.82 20.86 18.41
CA ASP A 74 -6.52 19.68 17.87
C ASP A 74 -6.98 19.92 16.44
N LEU A 75 -7.49 21.12 16.16
CA LEU A 75 -7.83 21.56 14.81
C LEU A 75 -6.59 21.57 13.92
N LEU A 76 -5.47 22.08 14.43
CA LEU A 76 -4.18 22.05 13.73
C LEU A 76 -3.71 20.61 13.46
N ASN A 77 -3.90 19.69 14.41
CA ASN A 77 -3.56 18.28 14.23
C ASN A 77 -4.37 17.65 13.10
N ILE A 78 -5.69 17.81 13.15
CA ILE A 78 -6.60 17.28 12.13
C ILE A 78 -6.24 17.85 10.76
N CYS A 79 -6.02 19.15 10.67
CA CYS A 79 -5.61 19.81 9.43
C CYS A 79 -4.26 19.28 8.92
N SER A 80 -3.27 19.08 9.79
CA SER A 80 -1.96 18.53 9.41
C SER A 80 -2.04 17.09 8.91
N MET A 81 -2.85 16.24 9.57
CA MET A 81 -3.06 14.86 9.14
C MET A 81 -3.84 14.80 7.83
N PHE A 82 -4.87 15.64 7.68
CA PHE A 82 -5.63 15.76 6.44
C PHE A 82 -4.76 16.23 5.27
N GLY A 83 -3.94 17.27 5.47
CA GLY A 83 -2.99 17.75 4.47
C GLY A 83 -1.98 16.66 4.06
N ASN A 84 -1.43 15.93 5.04
CA ASN A 84 -0.54 14.81 4.77
C ASN A 84 -1.24 13.69 3.98
N SER A 85 -2.52 13.40 4.25
CA SER A 85 -3.31 12.44 3.48
C SER A 85 -3.57 12.92 2.05
N LEU A 86 -3.88 14.21 1.85
CA LEU A 86 -4.07 14.77 0.51
C LEU A 86 -2.79 14.68 -0.32
N VAL A 87 -1.63 15.05 0.25
CA VAL A 87 -0.33 14.93 -0.43
C VAL A 87 -0.06 13.49 -0.84
N LYS A 88 -0.31 12.53 0.05
CA LYS A 88 -0.16 11.10 -0.24
C LYS A 88 -1.11 10.63 -1.34
N GLN A 89 -2.36 11.10 -1.34
CA GLN A 89 -3.32 10.77 -2.38
C GLN A 89 -2.86 11.30 -3.73
N SER A 90 -2.42 12.57 -3.79
CA SER A 90 -1.90 13.15 -5.04
C SER A 90 -0.66 12.42 -5.56
N ILE A 91 0.22 11.93 -4.68
CA ILE A 91 1.37 11.12 -5.09
C ILE A 91 0.92 9.78 -5.67
N THR A 92 -0.09 9.16 -5.06
CA THR A 92 -0.62 7.87 -5.49
C THR A 92 -1.30 7.98 -6.85
N ASP A 93 -2.08 9.04 -7.07
CA ASP A 93 -2.81 9.25 -8.32
C ASP A 93 -1.96 9.99 -9.40
N SER A 94 -0.70 10.30 -9.08
CA SER A 94 0.18 11.10 -9.95
C SER A 94 0.39 10.46 -11.33
N THR A 95 0.51 9.14 -11.40
CA THR A 95 0.63 8.38 -12.65
C THR A 95 -0.58 8.62 -13.55
N GLY A 96 -1.79 8.52 -13.01
CA GLY A 96 -3.03 8.79 -13.75
C GLY A 96 -3.12 10.23 -14.26
N TYR A 97 -2.69 11.21 -13.46
CA TYR A 97 -2.63 12.61 -13.91
C TYR A 97 -1.64 12.76 -15.08
N ILE A 98 -0.45 12.19 -14.98
CA ILE A 98 0.58 12.31 -16.02
C ILE A 98 0.11 11.65 -17.32
N MET A 99 -0.52 10.48 -17.26
CA MET A 99 -1.07 9.81 -18.44
C MET A 99 -2.18 10.62 -19.11
N THR A 100 -2.98 11.33 -18.34
CA THR A 100 -4.08 12.17 -18.86
C THR A 100 -3.56 13.45 -19.50
N PHE A 101 -2.57 14.10 -18.89
CA PHE A 101 -2.09 15.41 -19.34
C PHE A 101 -0.88 15.35 -20.28
N THR A 102 -0.16 14.24 -20.26
CA THR A 102 1.01 14.01 -21.12
C THR A 102 0.62 12.86 -22.05
N ASN A 103 0.40 13.16 -23.34
CA ASN A 103 0.10 12.18 -24.40
C ASN A 103 1.28 11.22 -24.68
N SER A 104 2.00 10.79 -23.64
CA SER A 104 3.21 9.97 -23.69
C SER A 104 2.93 8.50 -23.98
N LEU A 105 1.70 8.02 -23.77
CA LEU A 105 1.29 6.64 -23.97
C LEU A 105 0.06 6.54 -24.87
N SER A 106 -0.01 5.45 -25.64
CA SER A 106 -1.24 5.09 -26.36
C SER A 106 -2.38 4.80 -25.37
N LEU A 107 -3.63 5.02 -25.79
CA LEU A 107 -4.81 4.72 -24.96
C LEU A 107 -4.84 3.23 -24.53
N THR A 108 -4.37 2.34 -25.40
CA THR A 108 -4.24 0.91 -25.12
C THR A 108 -3.25 0.65 -23.99
N ASP A 109 -2.06 1.25 -24.04
CA ASP A 109 -1.04 1.07 -22.99
C ASP A 109 -1.46 1.66 -21.65
N GLN A 110 -2.20 2.78 -21.66
CA GLN A 110 -2.79 3.37 -20.45
C GLN A 110 -3.82 2.42 -19.83
N ALA A 111 -4.69 1.82 -20.65
CA ALA A 111 -5.69 0.86 -20.19
C ALA A 111 -5.03 -0.40 -19.59
N ILE A 112 -4.02 -0.95 -20.27
CA ILE A 112 -3.27 -2.12 -19.77
C ILE A 112 -2.56 -1.75 -18.45
N TYR A 113 -1.88 -0.61 -18.38
CA TYR A 113 -1.23 -0.15 -17.15
C TYR A 113 -2.21 -0.04 -15.99
N ASN A 114 -3.33 0.66 -16.17
CA ASN A 114 -4.34 0.86 -15.13
C ASN A 114 -4.91 -0.47 -14.62
N ILE A 115 -5.11 -1.45 -15.51
CA ILE A 115 -5.57 -2.79 -15.14
C ILE A 115 -4.51 -3.51 -14.29
N ILE A 116 -3.25 -3.51 -14.73
CA ILE A 116 -2.17 -4.17 -14.01
C ILE A 116 -1.89 -3.49 -12.66
N GLU A 117 -1.90 -2.16 -12.61
CA GLU A 117 -1.74 -1.38 -11.37
C GLU A 117 -2.88 -1.70 -10.39
N SER A 118 -4.11 -1.81 -10.87
CA SER A 118 -5.26 -2.19 -10.03
C SER A 118 -5.09 -3.60 -9.47
N LEU A 119 -4.70 -4.57 -10.32
CA LEU A 119 -4.45 -5.96 -9.93
C LEU A 119 -3.31 -6.07 -8.91
N GLY A 120 -2.20 -5.37 -9.16
CA GLY A 120 -1.08 -5.32 -8.24
C GLY A 120 -1.43 -4.67 -6.90
N SER A 121 -2.21 -3.58 -6.92
CA SER A 121 -2.65 -2.90 -5.70
C SER A 121 -3.58 -3.78 -4.85
N LEU A 122 -4.31 -4.72 -5.46
CA LEU A 122 -5.14 -5.67 -4.73
C LEU A 122 -4.29 -6.56 -3.81
N VAL A 123 -3.13 -7.02 -4.30
CA VAL A 123 -2.18 -7.81 -3.50
C VAL A 123 -1.68 -7.00 -2.31
N VAL A 124 -1.34 -5.72 -2.51
CA VAL A 124 -0.96 -4.79 -1.43
C VAL A 124 -2.08 -4.71 -0.39
N ARG A 125 -3.32 -4.47 -0.84
CA ARG A 125 -4.48 -4.27 0.06
C ARG A 125 -4.85 -5.52 0.84
N ILE A 126 -4.66 -6.71 0.28
CA ILE A 126 -5.00 -7.97 0.94
C ILE A 126 -3.91 -8.42 1.91
N ILE A 127 -2.64 -8.24 1.53
CA ILE A 127 -1.51 -8.80 2.28
C ILE A 127 -0.82 -7.73 3.13
N LEU A 128 -0.40 -6.62 2.52
CA LEU A 128 0.47 -5.62 3.17
C LEU A 128 -0.31 -4.66 4.05
N THR A 129 -1.45 -4.14 3.58
CA THR A 129 -2.25 -3.16 4.34
C THR A 129 -2.66 -3.64 5.74
N PRO A 130 -3.18 -4.88 5.94
CA PRO A 130 -3.52 -5.34 7.28
C PRO A 130 -2.30 -5.46 8.21
N VAL A 131 -1.14 -5.81 7.64
CA VAL A 131 0.13 -5.90 8.38
C VAL A 131 0.61 -4.50 8.76
N GLU A 132 0.52 -3.54 7.85
CA GLU A 132 0.86 -2.13 8.11
C GLU A 132 -0.03 -1.51 9.19
N GLU A 133 -1.36 -1.71 9.11
CA GLU A 133 -2.30 -1.23 10.12
C GLU A 133 -1.99 -1.82 11.51
N SER A 134 -1.74 -3.14 11.57
CA SER A 134 -1.39 -3.82 12.81
C SER A 134 -0.04 -3.33 13.37
N ALA A 135 0.95 -3.13 12.50
CA ALA A 135 2.25 -2.60 12.87
C ALA A 135 2.15 -1.16 13.40
N PHE A 136 1.35 -0.31 12.75
CA PHE A 136 1.12 1.06 13.19
C PHE A 136 0.48 1.13 14.59
N VAL A 137 -0.52 0.30 14.86
CA VAL A 137 -1.15 0.20 16.20
C VAL A 137 -0.13 -0.23 17.25
N PHE A 138 0.68 -1.25 16.94
CA PHE A 138 1.75 -1.70 17.84
C PHE A 138 2.76 -0.58 18.13
N PHE A 139 3.32 0.05 17.09
CA PHE A 139 4.33 1.09 17.27
C PHE A 139 3.77 2.33 17.95
N SER A 140 2.56 2.77 17.63
CA SER A 140 1.95 3.94 18.26
C SER A 140 1.69 3.77 19.76
N THR A 141 1.56 2.53 20.24
CA THR A 141 1.41 2.21 21.67
C THR A 141 2.76 2.14 22.40
N LYS A 142 3.82 1.73 21.69
CA LYS A 142 5.16 1.48 22.29
C LYS A 142 6.12 2.65 22.14
N VAL A 143 5.93 3.50 21.14
CA VAL A 143 6.82 4.60 20.80
C VAL A 143 6.26 5.91 21.36
N ILE A 144 7.13 6.69 21.99
CA ILE A 144 6.81 8.02 22.51
C ILE A 144 6.92 9.03 21.36
N ARG A 145 5.83 9.73 21.06
CA ARG A 145 5.80 10.76 20.00
C ARG A 145 6.75 11.91 20.32
N GLY A 146 7.70 12.15 19.43
CA GLY A 146 8.74 13.15 19.61
C GLY A 146 9.78 12.81 20.66
N GLY A 147 9.75 11.58 21.20
CA GLY A 147 10.73 11.09 22.16
C GLY A 147 12.12 10.94 21.53
N LYS A 148 13.13 10.99 22.37
CA LYS A 148 14.54 10.75 22.03
C LYS A 148 14.97 9.40 22.59
N TYR A 149 16.09 8.86 22.12
CA TYR A 149 16.68 7.61 22.60
C TYR A 149 16.73 7.50 24.14
N GLN A 150 17.01 8.61 24.83
CA GLN A 150 17.15 8.69 26.29
C GLN A 150 15.84 8.46 27.05
N ASP A 151 14.70 8.63 26.39
CA ASP A 151 13.37 8.51 26.99
C ASP A 151 12.91 7.04 27.08
N TYR A 152 13.68 6.11 26.50
CA TYR A 152 13.33 4.70 26.42
C TYR A 152 14.20 3.84 27.33
N ASN A 153 13.55 2.89 28.00
CA ASN A 153 14.25 1.79 28.66
C ASN A 153 14.88 0.84 27.62
N PRO A 154 16.06 0.26 27.87
CA PRO A 154 16.73 -0.64 26.92
C PRO A 154 15.85 -1.82 26.46
N TYR A 155 15.00 -2.34 27.35
CA TYR A 155 14.04 -3.40 27.03
C TYR A 155 13.02 -2.96 25.96
N ALA A 156 12.47 -1.75 26.08
CA ALA A 156 11.49 -1.22 25.13
C ALA A 156 12.13 -0.99 23.75
N ILE A 157 13.36 -0.47 23.72
CA ILE A 157 14.12 -0.30 22.46
C ILE A 157 14.33 -1.65 21.79
N ASN A 158 14.72 -2.67 22.56
CA ASN A 158 14.94 -4.01 22.03
C ASN A 158 13.64 -4.64 21.50
N GLU A 159 12.53 -4.49 22.22
CA GLU A 159 11.20 -4.95 21.79
C GLU A 159 10.79 -4.30 20.46
N ILE A 160 10.82 -2.96 20.38
CA ILE A 160 10.43 -2.21 19.17
C ILE A 160 11.34 -2.59 17.99
N THR A 161 12.66 -2.60 18.21
CA THR A 161 13.65 -2.88 17.17
C THR A 161 13.55 -4.31 16.66
N THR A 162 13.32 -5.28 17.56
CA THR A 162 13.17 -6.70 17.19
C THR A 162 11.88 -6.92 16.41
N THR A 163 10.78 -6.32 16.84
CA THR A 163 9.50 -6.39 16.14
C THR A 163 9.59 -5.75 14.76
N PHE A 164 10.19 -4.55 14.66
CA PHE A 164 10.46 -3.89 13.39
C PHE A 164 11.30 -4.76 12.45
N LYS A 165 12.45 -5.28 12.93
CA LYS A 165 13.32 -6.16 12.14
C LYS A 165 12.58 -7.39 11.61
N THR A 166 11.79 -8.02 12.47
CA THR A 166 11.08 -9.26 12.14
C THR A 166 9.96 -9.00 11.15
N LEU A 167 9.13 -7.98 11.38
CA LEU A 167 8.03 -7.60 10.48
C LEU A 167 8.56 -7.18 9.10
N THR A 168 9.55 -6.29 9.06
CA THR A 168 10.14 -5.82 7.79
C THR A 168 10.77 -6.98 7.01
N LYS A 169 11.50 -7.88 7.68
CA LYS A 169 12.09 -9.05 7.01
C LYS A 169 11.01 -10.00 6.49
N ALA A 170 9.94 -10.22 7.24
CA ALA A 170 8.83 -11.08 6.82
C ALA A 170 8.11 -10.50 5.58
N THR A 171 7.73 -9.22 5.61
CA THR A 171 6.98 -8.59 4.50
C THR A 171 7.82 -8.49 3.23
N ILE A 172 9.12 -8.18 3.34
CA ILE A 172 10.04 -8.15 2.19
C ILE A 172 10.25 -9.55 1.64
N THR A 173 10.40 -10.57 2.49
CA THR A 173 10.54 -11.96 2.02
C THR A 173 9.32 -12.38 1.20
N ILE A 174 8.10 -12.01 1.64
CA ILE A 174 6.88 -12.24 0.86
C ILE A 174 6.93 -11.50 -0.48
N GLY A 175 7.34 -10.22 -0.48
CA GLY A 175 7.52 -9.45 -1.71
C GLY A 175 8.49 -10.10 -2.69
N PHE A 176 9.64 -10.58 -2.21
CA PHE A 176 10.64 -11.28 -3.03
C PHE A 176 10.13 -12.60 -3.59
N VAL A 177 9.39 -13.38 -2.79
CA VAL A 177 8.75 -14.62 -3.29
C VAL A 177 7.82 -14.28 -4.45
N ILE A 178 6.97 -13.27 -4.31
CA ILE A 178 6.06 -12.83 -5.38
C ILE A 178 6.87 -12.37 -6.61
N ALA A 179 7.91 -11.57 -6.41
CA ALA A 179 8.77 -11.07 -7.50
C ALA A 179 9.49 -12.19 -8.27
N VAL A 180 9.93 -13.24 -7.57
CA VAL A 180 10.61 -14.40 -8.17
C VAL A 180 9.69 -15.22 -9.04
N PHE A 181 8.45 -15.45 -8.60
CA PHE A 181 7.49 -16.25 -9.35
C PHE A 181 6.72 -15.44 -10.42
N ALA A 182 6.76 -14.11 -10.35
CA ALA A 182 6.02 -13.26 -11.27
C ALA A 182 6.36 -13.44 -12.75
N PRO A 183 7.63 -13.53 -13.20
CA PRO A 183 7.95 -13.74 -14.61
C PRO A 183 7.22 -14.93 -15.23
N ALA A 184 7.32 -16.11 -14.60
CA ALA A 184 6.73 -17.34 -15.10
C ALA A 184 5.19 -17.37 -15.05
N TYR A 185 4.56 -16.78 -14.03
CA TYR A 185 3.11 -16.83 -13.85
C TYR A 185 2.37 -15.58 -14.37
N SER A 186 3.07 -14.49 -14.68
CA SER A 186 2.45 -13.23 -15.09
C SER A 186 1.56 -13.41 -16.31
N THR A 187 2.03 -14.14 -17.33
CA THR A 187 1.25 -14.44 -18.55
C THR A 187 -0.07 -15.14 -18.24
N ILE A 188 -0.05 -16.12 -17.33
CA ILE A 188 -1.24 -16.91 -16.95
C ILE A 188 -2.22 -16.02 -16.18
N VAL A 189 -1.74 -15.27 -15.18
CA VAL A 189 -2.57 -14.39 -14.35
C VAL A 189 -3.22 -13.30 -15.18
N VAL A 190 -2.44 -12.68 -16.07
CA VAL A 190 -2.92 -11.61 -16.94
C VAL A 190 -3.91 -12.13 -17.98
N HIS A 191 -3.67 -13.32 -18.54
CA HIS A 191 -4.60 -13.97 -19.45
C HIS A 191 -5.90 -14.36 -18.76
N LEU A 192 -5.85 -14.85 -17.52
CA LEU A 192 -7.04 -15.19 -16.74
C LEU A 192 -7.91 -13.95 -16.48
N TYR A 193 -7.29 -12.80 -16.25
CA TYR A 193 -8.01 -11.58 -15.90
C TYR A 193 -8.58 -10.83 -17.11
N GLY A 194 -7.82 -10.68 -18.19
CA GLY A 194 -8.22 -9.88 -19.36
C GLY A 194 -7.95 -10.52 -20.71
N GLY A 195 -7.72 -11.82 -20.75
CA GLY A 195 -7.57 -12.61 -21.98
C GLY A 195 -6.40 -12.16 -22.85
N ASN A 196 -6.57 -12.37 -24.16
CA ASN A 196 -5.54 -12.07 -25.17
C ASN A 196 -5.16 -10.58 -25.22
N LEU A 197 -6.10 -9.67 -24.92
CA LEU A 197 -5.83 -8.23 -24.91
C LEU A 197 -4.67 -7.90 -23.98
N LEU A 198 -4.64 -8.48 -22.78
CA LEU A 198 -3.58 -8.19 -21.83
C LEU A 198 -2.36 -9.11 -22.03
N SER A 199 -2.59 -10.39 -22.34
CA SER A 199 -1.51 -11.39 -22.39
C SER A 199 -0.63 -11.31 -23.64
N GLN A 200 -1.16 -10.82 -24.77
CA GLN A 200 -0.39 -10.64 -26.01
C GLN A 200 0.28 -9.27 -26.13
N ASN A 201 -0.05 -8.35 -25.20
CA ASN A 201 0.57 -7.02 -25.11
C ASN A 201 1.54 -6.97 -23.92
N ASN A 202 1.90 -5.77 -23.45
CA ASN A 202 2.85 -5.54 -22.36
C ASN A 202 2.35 -5.94 -20.95
N GLY A 203 1.17 -6.57 -20.81
CA GLY A 203 0.58 -6.93 -19.53
C GLY A 203 1.46 -7.82 -18.64
N PRO A 204 2.02 -8.95 -19.15
CA PRO A 204 2.88 -9.83 -18.35
C PRO A 204 4.16 -9.14 -17.86
N LEU A 205 4.78 -8.33 -18.72
CA LEU A 205 5.96 -7.55 -18.37
C LEU A 205 5.65 -6.51 -17.27
N LEU A 206 4.54 -5.77 -17.42
CA LEU A 206 4.09 -4.81 -16.42
C LEU A 206 3.82 -5.48 -15.08
N LEU A 207 3.15 -6.63 -15.06
CA LEU A 207 2.85 -7.34 -13.82
C LEU A 207 4.13 -7.85 -13.14
N THR A 208 5.11 -8.28 -13.94
CA THR A 208 6.44 -8.68 -13.44
C THR A 208 7.18 -7.50 -12.80
N CYS A 209 7.22 -6.34 -13.47
CA CYS A 209 7.80 -5.12 -12.90
C CYS A 209 7.05 -4.69 -11.62
N TYR A 210 5.72 -4.80 -11.61
CA TYR A 210 4.91 -4.47 -10.45
C TYR A 210 5.22 -5.40 -9.27
N ALA A 211 5.48 -6.69 -9.52
CA ALA A 211 5.86 -7.64 -8.48
C ALA A 211 7.19 -7.27 -7.80
N VAL A 212 8.15 -6.72 -8.54
CA VAL A 212 9.37 -6.13 -7.94
C VAL A 212 9.03 -4.91 -7.10
N TYR A 213 8.16 -4.02 -7.62
CA TYR A 213 7.67 -2.85 -6.90
C TYR A 213 6.97 -3.19 -5.57
N LEU A 214 6.28 -4.33 -5.48
CA LEU A 214 5.68 -4.81 -4.23
C LEU A 214 6.71 -4.97 -3.10
N SER A 215 7.93 -5.43 -3.43
CA SER A 215 8.99 -5.61 -2.42
C SER A 215 9.42 -4.28 -1.80
N VAL A 216 9.50 -3.24 -2.62
CA VAL A 216 9.86 -1.88 -2.16
C VAL A 216 8.69 -1.25 -1.40
N THR A 217 7.46 -1.47 -1.86
CA THR A 217 6.24 -1.04 -1.16
C THR A 217 6.14 -1.67 0.22
N ALA A 218 6.42 -2.96 0.35
CA ALA A 218 6.42 -3.67 1.64
C ALA A 218 7.44 -3.10 2.65
N LEU A 219 8.62 -2.70 2.17
CA LEU A 219 9.62 -2.01 2.98
C LEU A 219 9.15 -0.60 3.37
N ASN A 220 8.59 0.16 2.42
CA ASN A 220 8.04 1.49 2.69
C ASN A 220 6.96 1.45 3.76
N GLY A 221 5.98 0.55 3.65
CA GLY A 221 4.89 0.41 4.60
C GLY A 221 5.36 0.34 6.06
N ILE A 222 6.21 -0.65 6.38
CA ILE A 222 6.65 -0.85 7.77
C ILE A 222 7.58 0.27 8.27
N THR A 223 8.48 0.78 7.42
CA THR A 223 9.39 1.88 7.80
C THR A 223 8.61 3.18 8.06
N GLU A 224 7.65 3.50 7.21
CA GLU A 224 6.84 4.70 7.38
C GLU A 224 5.88 4.59 8.56
N CYS A 225 5.34 3.39 8.84
CA CYS A 225 4.51 3.14 10.04
C CYS A 225 5.28 3.48 11.33
N LEU A 226 6.51 2.96 11.49
CA LEU A 226 7.32 3.24 12.68
C LEU A 226 7.73 4.72 12.75
N SER A 227 8.15 5.28 11.62
CA SER A 227 8.53 6.69 11.52
C SER A 227 7.35 7.60 11.92
N MET A 228 6.19 7.41 11.32
CA MET A 228 4.98 8.20 11.59
C MET A 228 4.47 8.02 13.03
N ALA A 229 4.54 6.81 13.60
CA ALA A 229 4.18 6.55 14.99
C ALA A 229 5.07 7.33 15.97
N SER A 230 6.33 7.56 15.61
CA SER A 230 7.31 8.26 16.44
C SER A 230 7.33 9.79 16.29
N MET A 231 6.84 10.32 15.18
CA MET A 231 6.99 11.75 14.86
C MET A 231 6.06 12.64 15.70
N ASN A 232 6.58 13.79 16.13
CA ASN A 232 5.76 14.88 16.66
C ASN A 232 5.14 15.74 15.55
N LYS A 233 4.27 16.69 15.91
CA LYS A 233 3.55 17.56 14.95
C LYS A 233 4.48 18.28 13.97
N ASN A 234 5.58 18.85 14.46
CA ASN A 234 6.53 19.61 13.63
C ASN A 234 7.30 18.67 12.67
N GLN A 235 7.63 17.46 13.12
CA GLN A 235 8.26 16.45 12.28
C GLN A 235 7.30 15.93 11.22
N ILE A 236 6.01 15.73 11.53
CA ILE A 236 4.97 15.37 10.55
C ILE A 236 4.85 16.46 9.48
N PHE A 237 4.88 17.74 9.88
CA PHE A 237 4.84 18.85 8.92
C PHE A 237 6.06 18.84 7.97
N LYS A 238 7.27 18.68 8.53
CA LYS A 238 8.50 18.54 7.73
C LYS A 238 8.48 17.31 6.82
N HIS A 239 7.93 16.20 7.30
CA HIS A 239 7.73 15.00 6.51
C HIS A 239 6.78 15.28 5.34
N SER A 240 5.66 15.95 5.58
CA SER A 240 4.72 16.35 4.52
C SER A 240 5.39 17.27 3.48
N GLN A 241 6.25 18.20 3.90
CA GLN A 241 7.03 19.03 2.97
C GLN A 241 8.02 18.19 2.14
N TYR A 242 8.67 17.21 2.76
CA TYR A 242 9.54 16.28 2.07
C TYR A 242 8.78 15.44 1.03
N LEU A 243 7.58 14.94 1.38
CA LEU A 243 6.70 14.23 0.44
C LEU A 243 6.35 15.07 -0.79
N ILE A 244 6.15 16.39 -0.64
CA ILE A 244 5.91 17.28 -1.80
C ILE A 244 7.13 17.30 -2.73
N GLY A 245 8.35 17.41 -2.18
CA GLY A 245 9.58 17.33 -2.98
C GLY A 245 9.72 15.99 -3.70
N VAL A 246 9.42 14.90 -3.01
CA VAL A 246 9.39 13.55 -3.59
C VAL A 246 8.33 13.41 -4.69
N ALA A 247 7.15 14.05 -4.54
CA ALA A 247 6.11 14.08 -5.56
C ALA A 247 6.59 14.76 -6.85
N ILE A 248 7.33 15.87 -6.73
CA ILE A 248 7.91 16.57 -7.88
C ILE A 248 8.93 15.68 -8.59
N VAL A 249 9.82 15.02 -7.82
CA VAL A 249 10.77 14.04 -8.38
C VAL A 249 10.04 12.91 -9.09
N GLN A 250 8.95 12.42 -8.52
CA GLN A 250 8.13 11.36 -9.11
C GLN A 250 7.53 11.76 -10.46
N VAL A 251 7.00 12.98 -10.57
CA VAL A 251 6.46 13.50 -11.84
C VAL A 251 7.57 13.59 -12.90
N ILE A 252 8.72 14.18 -12.55
CA ILE A 252 9.85 14.33 -13.47
C ILE A 252 10.35 12.96 -13.95
N MET A 253 10.57 12.03 -13.01
CA MET A 253 11.04 10.68 -13.33
C MET A 253 10.02 9.91 -14.16
N SER A 254 8.72 10.06 -13.89
CA SER A 254 7.67 9.43 -14.69
C SER A 254 7.67 9.92 -16.13
N ILE A 255 7.88 11.22 -16.38
CA ILE A 255 7.97 11.76 -17.75
C ILE A 255 9.23 11.22 -18.45
N ILE A 256 10.39 11.26 -17.79
CA ILE A 256 11.66 10.80 -18.38
C ILE A 256 11.61 9.30 -18.69
N LEU A 257 11.20 8.48 -17.71
CA LEU A 257 11.21 7.03 -17.83
C LEU A 257 10.08 6.52 -18.73
N SER A 258 8.92 7.19 -18.78
CA SER A 258 7.86 6.79 -19.71
C SER A 258 8.25 7.01 -21.17
N HIS A 259 9.05 8.04 -21.47
CA HIS A 259 9.58 8.25 -22.82
C HIS A 259 10.62 7.17 -23.21
N GLN A 260 11.36 6.61 -22.24
CA GLN A 260 12.40 5.61 -22.51
C GLN A 260 11.88 4.17 -22.50
N PHE A 261 10.98 3.86 -21.56
CA PHE A 261 10.55 2.49 -21.25
C PHE A 261 9.03 2.28 -21.41
N GLY A 262 8.32 3.27 -21.96
CA GLY A 262 6.86 3.21 -22.12
C GLY A 262 6.13 3.08 -20.78
N SER A 263 5.12 2.21 -20.72
CA SER A 263 4.28 2.02 -19.54
C SER A 263 5.05 1.48 -18.32
N THR A 264 6.11 0.69 -18.54
CA THR A 264 6.97 0.20 -17.46
C THR A 264 7.76 1.32 -16.78
N GLY A 265 8.01 2.43 -17.47
CA GLY A 265 8.67 3.62 -16.92
C GLY A 265 7.93 4.22 -15.72
N PHE A 266 6.60 4.14 -15.69
CA PHE A 266 5.78 4.58 -14.56
C PHE A 266 5.94 3.68 -13.32
N ILE A 267 6.19 2.38 -13.52
CA ILE A 267 6.50 1.48 -12.39
C ILE A 267 7.87 1.81 -11.82
N PHE A 268 8.86 2.05 -12.69
CA PHE A 268 10.21 2.42 -12.23
C PHE A 268 10.25 3.76 -11.51
N SER A 269 9.50 4.77 -11.97
CA SER A 269 9.38 6.01 -11.21
C SER A 269 8.77 5.74 -9.84
N ASN A 270 7.67 4.97 -9.75
CA ASN A 270 7.06 4.58 -8.48
C ASN A 270 8.04 3.85 -7.53
N ILE A 271 8.92 3.00 -8.05
CA ILE A 271 10.01 2.37 -7.28
C ILE A 271 10.97 3.43 -6.71
N ILE A 272 11.38 4.42 -7.51
CA ILE A 272 12.25 5.53 -7.05
C ILE A 272 11.55 6.33 -5.95
N ASN A 273 10.28 6.69 -6.14
CA ASN A 273 9.46 7.40 -5.17
C ASN A 273 9.37 6.66 -3.82
N MET A 274 9.05 5.36 -3.86
CA MET A 274 9.04 4.55 -2.64
C MET A 274 10.43 4.39 -2.03
N GLY A 275 11.47 4.27 -2.84
CA GLY A 275 12.87 4.22 -2.39
C GLY A 275 13.28 5.47 -1.61
N LEU A 276 12.97 6.67 -2.12
CA LEU A 276 13.24 7.94 -1.43
C LEU A 276 12.52 8.00 -0.07
N ARG A 277 11.24 7.58 -0.03
CA ARG A 277 10.46 7.53 1.21
C ARG A 277 11.04 6.55 2.24
N VAL A 278 11.53 5.40 1.79
CA VAL A 278 12.24 4.43 2.64
C VAL A 278 13.51 5.05 3.22
N VAL A 279 14.33 5.71 2.39
CA VAL A 279 15.57 6.35 2.85
C VAL A 279 15.28 7.41 3.91
N TYR A 280 14.28 8.26 3.69
CA TYR A 280 13.88 9.26 4.68
C TYR A 280 13.40 8.64 5.99
N SER A 281 12.51 7.65 5.90
CA SER A 281 11.96 6.96 7.08
C SER A 281 13.07 6.26 7.87
N LEU A 282 13.95 5.52 7.19
CA LEU A 282 15.09 4.86 7.85
C LEU A 282 16.06 5.84 8.50
N LYS A 283 16.30 7.01 7.89
CA LYS A 283 17.12 8.06 8.50
C LYS A 283 16.50 8.54 9.82
N HIS A 284 15.20 8.85 9.82
CA HIS A 284 14.49 9.27 11.02
C HIS A 284 14.52 8.19 12.12
N ILE A 285 14.30 6.93 11.74
CA ILE A 285 14.31 5.82 12.71
C ILE A 285 15.74 5.58 13.25
N LYS A 286 16.79 5.70 12.41
CA LYS A 286 18.19 5.62 12.85
C LYS A 286 18.55 6.75 13.80
N ASP A 287 18.05 7.97 13.58
CA ASP A 287 18.26 9.09 14.50
C ASP A 287 17.54 8.84 15.85
N LEU A 288 16.37 8.21 15.83
CA LEU A 288 15.59 7.87 17.02
C LEU A 288 16.22 6.75 17.87
N PHE A 289 16.62 5.64 17.25
CA PHE A 289 17.14 4.45 17.95
C PHE A 289 18.67 4.31 17.86
N ARG A 290 19.37 5.32 17.35
CA ARG A 290 20.82 5.29 17.06
C ARG A 290 21.17 4.10 16.15
N GLU A 291 22.37 3.53 16.30
CA GLU A 291 22.85 2.39 15.49
C GLU A 291 22.19 1.04 15.84
N SER A 292 21.12 1.03 16.64
CA SER A 292 20.40 -0.21 16.97
C SER A 292 19.71 -0.84 15.76
N ILE A 293 19.54 -0.07 14.68
CA ILE A 293 18.88 -0.48 13.45
C ILE A 293 19.90 -0.79 12.36
N PRO A 294 19.79 -1.97 11.74
CA PRO A 294 20.73 -2.43 10.74
C PRO A 294 20.50 -1.71 9.41
N SER A 295 21.53 -1.71 8.58
CA SER A 295 21.46 -1.20 7.21
C SER A 295 20.37 -1.89 6.39
N ILE A 296 19.91 -1.22 5.33
CA ILE A 296 18.84 -1.72 4.45
C ILE A 296 19.10 -3.14 3.91
N LEU A 297 20.38 -3.50 3.75
CA LEU A 297 20.85 -4.79 3.27
C LEU A 297 20.49 -5.95 4.23
N TYR A 298 20.26 -5.67 5.51
CA TYR A 298 19.83 -6.68 6.49
C TYR A 298 18.42 -7.21 6.19
N PHE A 299 17.58 -6.40 5.54
CA PHE A 299 16.20 -6.77 5.22
C PHE A 299 16.09 -7.58 3.92
N VAL A 300 17.16 -7.63 3.12
CA VAL A 300 17.25 -8.53 1.98
C VAL A 300 17.25 -9.98 2.49
N PRO A 301 16.62 -10.93 1.76
CA PRO A 301 16.63 -12.34 2.15
C PRO A 301 18.04 -12.83 2.47
N SER A 302 18.18 -13.68 3.50
CA SER A 302 19.48 -14.24 3.89
C SER A 302 20.09 -15.01 2.74
N LEU A 303 21.42 -15.16 2.70
CA LEU A 303 22.11 -15.85 1.60
C LEU A 303 21.50 -17.24 1.28
N THR A 304 21.06 -17.99 2.29
CA THR A 304 20.34 -19.26 2.14
C THR A 304 18.98 -19.11 1.47
N SER A 305 18.15 -18.16 1.90
CA SER A 305 16.85 -17.88 1.28
C SER A 305 17.01 -17.27 -0.10
N GLY A 306 18.00 -16.40 -0.31
CA GLY A 306 18.33 -15.80 -1.60
C GLY A 306 18.80 -16.85 -2.61
N THR A 307 19.68 -17.76 -2.22
CA THR A 307 20.09 -18.88 -3.08
C THR A 307 18.92 -19.82 -3.38
N ALA A 308 18.09 -20.16 -2.39
CA ALA A 308 16.89 -20.95 -2.63
C ALA A 308 15.91 -20.25 -3.60
N LEU A 309 15.71 -18.94 -3.45
CA LEU A 309 14.89 -18.13 -4.36
C LEU A 309 15.47 -18.07 -5.78
N ILE A 310 16.78 -17.92 -5.93
CA ILE A 310 17.45 -17.94 -7.24
C ILE A 310 17.32 -19.32 -7.88
N VAL A 311 17.53 -20.40 -7.13
CA VAL A 311 17.36 -21.77 -7.65
C VAL A 311 15.90 -22.00 -8.07
N SER A 312 14.95 -21.53 -7.24
CA SER A 312 13.52 -21.63 -7.55
C SER A 312 13.17 -20.86 -8.83
N PHE A 313 13.68 -19.63 -8.96
CA PHE A 313 13.55 -18.83 -10.18
C PHE A 313 14.06 -19.58 -11.41
N LEU A 314 15.29 -20.10 -11.36
CA LEU A 314 15.91 -20.81 -12.49
C LEU A 314 15.13 -22.07 -12.87
N ILE A 315 14.64 -22.83 -11.89
CA ILE A 315 13.84 -24.03 -12.14
C ILE A 315 12.48 -23.66 -12.77
N THR A 316 11.79 -22.68 -12.19
CA THR A 316 10.46 -22.28 -12.68
C THR A 316 10.55 -21.66 -14.07
N GLU A 317 11.51 -20.77 -14.30
CA GLU A 317 11.72 -20.14 -15.62
C GLU A 317 12.17 -21.17 -16.66
N GLY A 318 13.10 -22.06 -16.29
CA GLY A 318 13.53 -23.16 -17.15
C GLY A 318 12.37 -24.09 -17.55
N TYR A 319 11.52 -24.46 -16.59
CA TYR A 319 10.32 -25.26 -16.87
C TYR A 319 9.33 -24.53 -17.77
N PHE A 320 9.10 -23.23 -17.52
CA PHE A 320 8.21 -22.41 -18.32
C PHE A 320 8.67 -22.31 -19.77
N LEU A 321 9.97 -22.05 -20.00
CA LEU A 321 10.55 -21.98 -21.34
C LEU A 321 10.47 -23.32 -22.09
N VAL A 322 10.72 -24.44 -21.40
CA VAL A 322 10.57 -25.79 -21.98
C VAL A 322 9.11 -26.08 -22.31
N SER A 323 8.18 -25.71 -21.44
CA SER A 323 6.74 -25.88 -21.68
C SER A 323 6.27 -25.06 -22.87
N GLN A 324 6.72 -23.81 -23.01
CA GLN A 324 6.40 -22.98 -24.18
C GLN A 324 6.91 -23.62 -25.46
N ASN A 325 8.19 -24.00 -25.50
CA ASN A 325 8.78 -24.63 -26.68
C ASN A 325 8.02 -25.90 -27.09
N ASN A 326 7.63 -26.74 -26.13
CA ASN A 326 6.86 -27.95 -26.42
C ASN A 326 5.44 -27.65 -26.94
N SER A 327 4.80 -26.56 -26.51
CA SER A 327 3.50 -26.14 -27.05
C SER A 327 3.60 -25.61 -28.49
N THR A 328 4.71 -24.99 -28.88
CA THR A 328 4.95 -24.53 -30.25
C THR A 328 5.21 -25.66 -31.25
N TYR A 329 5.64 -26.85 -30.78
CA TYR A 329 5.83 -28.02 -31.65
C TYR A 329 4.55 -28.86 -31.88
N VAL A 330 3.45 -28.54 -31.19
CA VAL A 330 2.17 -29.30 -31.23
C VAL A 330 1.06 -28.52 -31.97
N GLN A 331 1.32 -27.29 -32.43
CA GLN A 331 0.48 -26.54 -33.37
C GLN A 331 1.05 -26.61 -34.78
#